data_AF-A0A177IRL5-F1
#
_entry.id   AF-A0A177IRL5-F1
#
_cell.length_a   1.000
_cell.length_b   1.000
_cell.length_c   1.000
_cell.angle_alpha   90.00
_cell.angle_beta   90.00
_cell.angle_gamma   90.00
#
_symmetry.space_group_name_H-M   'P 1'
#
loop_
_entity.id
_entity.type
_entity.pdbx_description
1 polymer ?
#
loop_
_entity_poly.entity_id
_entity_poly.type
_entity_poly.pdbx_seq_one_letter_code
_entity_poly.pdbx_strand_id
1 'polypeptide(L)'
;MLHSSLRELALQANRCESTAAARGILSEAQDLLRNALRHRESETELTAWFSRVVSDVVRSPAIASPVRLTGAVSRGDAIPSMPITWLGEDAQLLEILESVGLQGRQAEEEFLAWRVDAGYPVGIGGEQQLLDEALSLRPPALKVVNGLPDPDSEVDIESYLLAPIAGIARWAAPSPRPTLDRLEIAIERQLLSPSESQSLAAAWETAISIAMRRWLANMDGRSTTLDNLPALDRTAYGAACRLVAQTFAAISARYSQESSDSQETLDPQNVN
;
A
#
# COMPACT_ATOMS: atom_id res chain seq x y z
N MET A 1 13.11 1.43 -17.31
CA MET A 1 12.62 2.02 -18.58
C MET A 1 11.54 1.11 -19.14
N LEU A 2 10.28 1.54 -19.03
CA LEU A 2 9.11 0.77 -19.50
C LEU A 2 9.14 0.48 -21.00
N HIS A 3 8.64 -0.69 -21.39
CA HIS A 3 8.41 -1.09 -22.78
C HIS A 3 7.48 -0.13 -23.54
N SER A 4 7.58 -0.05 -24.87
CA SER A 4 6.82 0.93 -25.69
C SER A 4 5.30 0.74 -25.57
N SER A 5 4.82 -0.51 -25.57
CA SER A 5 3.40 -0.83 -25.42
C SER A 5 2.79 -0.28 -24.13
N LEU A 6 3.52 -0.37 -23.00
CA LEU A 6 3.09 0.21 -21.71
C LEU A 6 2.93 1.73 -21.82
N ARG A 7 3.87 2.40 -22.50
CA ARG A 7 3.83 3.86 -22.70
C ARG A 7 2.68 4.26 -23.63
N GLU A 8 2.48 3.53 -24.71
CA GLU A 8 1.40 3.78 -25.68
C GLU A 8 0.02 3.64 -25.04
N LEU A 9 -0.20 2.58 -24.25
CA LEU A 9 -1.47 2.39 -23.56
C LEU A 9 -1.73 3.51 -22.54
N ALA A 10 -0.70 3.91 -21.77
CA ALA A 10 -0.82 5.02 -20.81
C ALA A 10 -1.16 6.36 -21.49
N LEU A 11 -0.71 6.60 -22.72
CA LEU A 11 -1.08 7.79 -23.50
C LEU A 11 -2.54 7.78 -23.97
N GLN A 12 -3.14 6.59 -24.13
CA GLN A 12 -4.54 6.44 -24.53
C GLN A 12 -5.49 6.54 -23.33
N ALA A 13 -5.04 6.10 -22.15
CA ALA A 13 -5.83 6.05 -20.92
C ALA A 13 -6.57 7.36 -20.60
N ASN A 14 -5.90 8.52 -20.69
CA ASN A 14 -6.49 9.82 -20.34
C ASN A 14 -7.38 10.43 -21.43
N ARG A 15 -7.45 9.82 -22.62
CA ARG A 15 -8.15 10.34 -23.80
C ARG A 15 -9.26 9.42 -24.29
N CYS A 16 -9.54 8.32 -23.60
CA CYS A 16 -10.62 7.45 -24.02
C CYS A 16 -11.99 8.15 -23.84
N GLU A 17 -12.87 7.99 -24.83
CA GLU A 17 -14.14 8.74 -24.92
C GLU A 17 -15.38 7.86 -24.74
N SER A 18 -15.21 6.55 -24.56
CA SER A 18 -16.32 5.62 -24.33
C SER A 18 -16.00 4.62 -23.22
N THR A 19 -17.04 4.18 -22.50
CA THR A 19 -16.90 3.17 -21.44
C THR A 19 -16.41 1.82 -21.98
N ALA A 20 -16.70 1.49 -23.24
CA ALA A 20 -16.13 0.32 -23.92
C ALA A 20 -14.61 0.44 -24.09
N ALA A 21 -14.11 1.62 -24.50
CA ALA A 21 -12.67 1.87 -24.59
C ALA A 21 -12.00 1.86 -23.21
N ALA A 22 -12.64 2.43 -22.18
CA ALA A 22 -12.15 2.37 -20.80
C ALA A 22 -11.97 0.92 -20.32
N ARG A 23 -12.98 0.06 -20.52
CA ARG A 23 -12.87 -1.39 -20.20
C ARG A 23 -11.74 -2.06 -20.99
N GLY A 24 -11.63 -1.77 -22.28
CA GLY A 24 -10.56 -2.29 -23.13
C GLY A 24 -9.17 -1.95 -22.60
N ILE A 25 -8.95 -0.67 -22.25
CA ILE A 25 -7.67 -0.20 -21.70
C ILE A 25 -7.36 -0.86 -20.35
N LEU A 26 -8.32 -0.97 -19.44
CA LEU A 26 -8.09 -1.61 -18.13
C LEU A 26 -7.82 -3.12 -18.25
N SER A 27 -8.47 -3.80 -19.20
CA SER A 27 -8.20 -5.20 -19.50
C SER A 27 -6.81 -5.37 -20.12
N GLU A 28 -6.46 -4.58 -21.13
CA GLU A 28 -5.16 -4.62 -21.80
C GLU A 28 -4.02 -4.25 -20.84
N ALA A 29 -4.27 -3.34 -19.90
CA ALA A 29 -3.29 -2.97 -18.89
C ALA A 29 -2.88 -4.16 -18.02
N GLN A 30 -3.85 -5.01 -17.64
CA GLN A 30 -3.56 -6.24 -16.90
C GLN A 30 -2.74 -7.22 -17.76
N ASP A 31 -3.05 -7.38 -19.03
CA ASP A 31 -2.30 -8.30 -19.91
C ASP A 31 -0.87 -7.83 -20.17
N LEU A 32 -0.67 -6.53 -20.40
CA LEU A 32 0.66 -5.94 -20.53
C LEU A 32 1.46 -6.08 -19.24
N LEU A 33 0.83 -5.88 -18.07
CA LEU A 33 1.47 -6.08 -16.78
C LEU A 33 1.94 -7.52 -16.60
N ARG A 34 1.09 -8.52 -16.93
CA ARG A 34 1.49 -9.94 -16.89
C ARG A 34 2.68 -10.21 -17.79
N ASN A 35 2.70 -9.63 -18.98
CA ASN A 35 3.81 -9.79 -19.92
C ASN A 35 5.10 -9.17 -19.37
N ALA A 36 5.05 -7.94 -18.87
CA ALA A 36 6.20 -7.24 -18.30
C ALA A 36 6.80 -7.99 -17.10
N LEU A 37 5.96 -8.54 -16.23
CA LEU A 37 6.41 -9.36 -15.09
C LEU A 37 7.12 -10.65 -15.52
N ARG A 38 6.64 -11.31 -16.58
CA ARG A 38 7.33 -12.50 -17.16
C ARG A 38 8.70 -12.13 -17.73
N HIS A 39 8.86 -10.90 -18.19
CA HIS A 39 10.13 -10.34 -18.67
C HIS A 39 10.98 -9.69 -17.58
N ARG A 40 10.57 -9.77 -16.30
CA ARG A 40 11.29 -9.23 -15.14
C ARG A 40 11.54 -7.72 -15.23
N GLU A 41 10.58 -6.98 -15.78
CA GLU A 41 10.57 -5.51 -15.61
C GLU A 41 10.39 -5.14 -14.13
N SER A 42 10.88 -3.97 -13.74
CA SER A 42 10.86 -3.49 -12.34
C SER A 42 9.44 -3.40 -11.80
N GLU A 43 9.13 -4.16 -10.74
CA GLU A 43 7.81 -4.13 -10.11
C GLU A 43 7.42 -2.74 -9.63
N THR A 44 8.37 -1.94 -9.14
CA THR A 44 8.13 -0.54 -8.71
C THR A 44 7.79 0.38 -9.88
N GLU A 45 8.44 0.22 -11.05
CA GLU A 45 8.04 0.98 -12.24
C GLU A 45 6.64 0.55 -12.71
N LEU A 46 6.32 -0.73 -12.58
CA LEU A 46 5.06 -1.32 -13.01
C LEU A 46 3.88 -0.94 -12.10
N THR A 47 4.04 -0.86 -10.77
CA THR A 47 3.00 -0.35 -9.85
C THR A 47 2.67 1.10 -10.17
N ALA A 48 3.69 1.94 -10.35
CA ALA A 48 3.51 3.35 -10.69
C ALA A 48 2.79 3.51 -12.03
N TRP A 49 3.17 2.72 -13.02
CA TRP A 49 2.51 2.69 -14.33
C TRP A 49 1.04 2.26 -14.21
N PHE A 50 0.74 1.17 -13.51
CA PHE A 50 -0.61 0.66 -13.38
C PHE A 50 -1.52 1.64 -12.63
N SER A 51 -1.07 2.19 -11.49
CA SER A 51 -1.77 3.26 -10.76
C SER A 51 -2.09 4.46 -11.65
N ARG A 52 -1.16 4.86 -12.51
CA ARG A 52 -1.36 5.96 -13.45
C ARG A 52 -2.42 5.62 -14.49
N VAL A 53 -2.36 4.44 -15.11
CA VAL A 53 -3.37 4.01 -16.11
C VAL A 53 -4.76 4.02 -15.49
N VAL A 54 -4.92 3.45 -14.29
CA VAL A 54 -6.20 3.48 -13.58
C VAL A 54 -6.65 4.92 -13.32
N SER A 55 -5.77 5.77 -12.79
CA SER A 55 -6.08 7.17 -12.51
C SER A 55 -6.49 7.96 -13.75
N ASP A 56 -5.78 7.73 -14.87
CA ASP A 56 -6.02 8.39 -16.14
C ASP A 56 -7.35 7.92 -16.77
N VAL A 57 -7.68 6.63 -16.67
CA VAL A 57 -8.99 6.10 -17.11
C VAL A 57 -10.14 6.67 -16.28
N VAL A 58 -10.02 6.72 -14.95
CA VAL A 58 -11.08 7.27 -14.06
C VAL A 58 -11.38 8.73 -14.38
N ARG A 59 -10.34 9.51 -14.74
CA ARG A 59 -10.45 10.93 -15.09
C ARG A 59 -10.75 11.19 -16.57
N SER A 60 -10.72 10.16 -17.41
CA SER A 60 -10.92 10.30 -18.85
C SER A 60 -12.35 10.78 -19.19
N PRO A 61 -12.59 11.35 -20.39
CA PRO A 61 -13.94 11.68 -20.84
C PRO A 61 -14.92 10.50 -20.84
N ALA A 62 -14.43 9.26 -20.97
CA ALA A 62 -15.26 8.05 -20.96
C ALA A 62 -15.99 7.80 -19.64
N ILE A 63 -15.34 8.15 -18.51
CA ILE A 63 -15.89 7.93 -17.16
C ILE A 63 -16.25 9.26 -16.52
N ALA A 64 -15.35 10.25 -16.61
CA ALA A 64 -15.50 11.58 -16.02
C ALA A 64 -15.97 11.53 -14.55
N SER A 65 -15.41 10.58 -13.78
CA SER A 65 -15.88 10.29 -12.43
C SER A 65 -15.69 11.51 -11.51
N PRO A 66 -16.70 11.88 -10.69
CA PRO A 66 -16.58 12.96 -9.73
C PRO A 66 -15.79 12.55 -8.47
N VAL A 67 -15.50 11.25 -8.30
CA VAL A 67 -14.87 10.73 -7.09
C VAL A 67 -13.42 11.16 -6.98
N ARG A 68 -12.92 11.15 -5.75
CA ARG A 68 -11.50 11.37 -5.48
C ARG A 68 -10.83 10.05 -5.15
N LEU A 69 -9.96 9.59 -6.05
CA LEU A 69 -9.14 8.40 -5.80
C LEU A 69 -8.31 8.57 -4.52
N THR A 70 -8.20 7.47 -3.77
CA THR A 70 -7.42 7.34 -2.54
C THR A 70 -6.68 6.00 -2.54
N GLY A 71 -5.98 5.68 -1.45
CA GLY A 71 -5.30 4.41 -1.27
C GLY A 71 -4.19 4.16 -2.29
N ALA A 72 -3.99 2.89 -2.66
CA ALA A 72 -2.83 2.46 -3.45
C ALA A 72 -2.76 3.13 -4.83
N VAL A 73 -3.90 3.33 -5.49
CA VAL A 73 -3.95 4.01 -6.79
C VAL A 73 -3.45 5.44 -6.67
N SER A 74 -4.00 6.21 -5.72
CA SER A 74 -3.62 7.61 -5.53
C SER A 74 -2.15 7.79 -5.12
N ARG A 75 -1.59 6.80 -4.41
CA ARG A 75 -0.17 6.80 -4.03
C ARG A 75 0.78 6.40 -5.17
N GLY A 76 0.31 5.70 -6.21
CA GLY A 76 1.22 5.12 -7.22
C GLY A 76 1.69 3.70 -6.92
N ASP A 77 1.04 3.01 -5.99
CA ASP A 77 1.46 1.73 -5.42
C ASP A 77 0.55 0.54 -5.83
N ALA A 78 -0.41 0.75 -6.73
CA ALA A 78 -1.45 -0.24 -6.99
C ALA A 78 -0.94 -1.42 -7.80
N ILE A 79 -1.47 -2.59 -7.48
CA ILE A 79 -1.43 -3.79 -8.31
C ILE A 79 -2.87 -4.26 -8.58
N PRO A 80 -3.11 -5.07 -9.62
CA PRO A 80 -4.48 -5.42 -10.01
C PRO A 80 -5.28 -6.17 -8.95
N SER A 81 -4.63 -6.92 -8.06
CA SER A 81 -5.29 -7.64 -6.97
C SER A 81 -5.66 -6.75 -5.77
N MET A 82 -5.23 -5.48 -5.75
CA MET A 82 -5.61 -4.53 -4.70
C MET A 82 -6.93 -3.85 -5.07
N PRO A 83 -7.78 -3.54 -4.08
CA PRO A 83 -8.96 -2.73 -4.33
C PRO A 83 -8.59 -1.30 -4.74
N ILE A 84 -9.23 -0.83 -5.81
CA ILE A 84 -9.23 0.57 -6.22
C ILE A 84 -10.19 1.32 -5.31
N THR A 85 -9.68 2.28 -4.55
CA THR A 85 -10.42 2.99 -3.50
C THR A 85 -10.68 4.44 -3.85
N TRP A 86 -11.87 4.97 -3.51
CA TRP A 86 -12.23 6.38 -3.74
C TRP A 86 -13.13 6.97 -2.65
N LEU A 87 -13.13 8.30 -2.54
CA LEU A 87 -14.07 9.08 -1.72
C LEU A 87 -15.16 9.69 -2.61
N GLY A 88 -16.40 9.75 -2.12
CA GLY A 88 -17.60 10.09 -2.89
C GLY A 88 -18.28 8.88 -3.55
N GLU A 89 -19.40 9.13 -4.24
CA GLU A 89 -20.25 8.10 -4.85
C GLU A 89 -20.06 8.04 -6.37
N ASP A 90 -19.85 6.83 -6.89
CA ASP A 90 -19.91 6.52 -8.32
C ASP A 90 -20.16 5.02 -8.54
N ALA A 91 -21.43 4.66 -8.69
CA ALA A 91 -21.84 3.28 -8.92
C ALA A 91 -21.39 2.76 -10.30
N GLN A 92 -21.25 3.65 -11.29
CA GLN A 92 -20.85 3.27 -12.64
C GLN A 92 -19.36 2.89 -12.68
N LEU A 93 -18.52 3.61 -11.92
CA LEU A 93 -17.12 3.26 -11.76
C LEU A 93 -16.94 1.84 -11.23
N LEU A 94 -17.69 1.47 -10.19
CA LEU A 94 -17.63 0.11 -9.62
C LEU A 94 -17.98 -0.95 -10.69
N GLU A 95 -19.07 -0.76 -11.42
CA GLU A 95 -19.48 -1.68 -12.49
C GLU A 95 -18.41 -1.83 -13.58
N ILE A 96 -17.77 -0.73 -13.99
CA ILE A 96 -16.70 -0.74 -14.99
C ILE A 96 -15.50 -1.54 -14.48
N LEU A 97 -15.06 -1.32 -13.25
CA LEU A 97 -13.91 -2.02 -12.65
C LEU A 97 -14.19 -3.52 -12.52
N GLU A 98 -15.35 -3.89 -11.99
CA GLU A 98 -15.74 -5.29 -11.82
C GLU A 98 -15.88 -6.02 -13.17
N SER A 99 -16.37 -5.32 -14.21
CA SER A 99 -16.51 -5.91 -15.56
C SER A 99 -15.18 -6.34 -16.21
N VAL A 100 -14.05 -5.86 -15.70
CA VAL A 100 -12.70 -6.24 -16.14
C VAL A 100 -11.92 -7.01 -15.08
N GLY A 101 -12.60 -7.49 -14.03
CA GLY A 101 -12.00 -8.30 -12.97
C GLY A 101 -11.17 -7.51 -11.95
N LEU A 102 -11.27 -6.18 -11.93
CA LEU A 102 -10.66 -5.35 -10.90
C LEU A 102 -11.62 -5.16 -9.73
N GLN A 103 -11.06 -5.02 -8.53
CA GLN A 103 -11.84 -4.74 -7.33
C GLN A 103 -11.97 -3.23 -7.13
N GLY A 104 -13.17 -2.77 -6.82
CA GLY A 104 -13.44 -1.38 -6.47
C GLY A 104 -14.12 -1.29 -5.10
N ARG A 105 -13.84 -0.23 -4.33
CA ARG A 105 -14.63 0.08 -3.13
C ARG A 105 -14.66 1.58 -2.83
N GLN A 106 -15.80 2.04 -2.36
CA GLN A 106 -15.90 3.35 -1.72
C GLN A 106 -15.19 3.30 -0.35
N ALA A 107 -14.41 4.32 -0.05
CA ALA A 107 -13.72 4.49 1.21
C ALA A 107 -14.61 5.24 2.21
N GLU A 108 -14.51 4.84 3.47
CA GLU A 108 -15.17 5.48 4.61
C GLU A 108 -14.52 6.84 4.88
N GLU A 109 -15.25 7.94 4.63
CA GLU A 109 -14.71 9.31 4.63
C GLU A 109 -14.24 9.78 6.01
N GLU A 110 -14.73 9.15 7.08
CA GLU A 110 -14.33 9.43 8.46
C GLU A 110 -12.86 9.06 8.76
N PHE A 111 -12.25 8.13 8.03
CA PHE A 111 -10.88 7.73 8.29
C PHE A 111 -9.88 8.71 7.67
N LEU A 112 -9.01 9.25 8.53
CA LEU A 112 -8.02 10.23 8.14
C LEU A 112 -7.04 9.67 7.10
N ALA A 113 -6.69 8.39 7.19
CA ALA A 113 -5.82 7.71 6.23
C ALA A 113 -6.31 7.86 4.77
N TRP A 114 -7.61 7.67 4.51
CA TRP A 114 -8.19 7.80 3.17
C TRP A 114 -8.22 9.24 2.70
N ARG A 115 -8.48 10.19 3.59
CA ARG A 115 -8.47 11.61 3.26
C ARG A 115 -7.06 12.09 2.88
N VAL A 116 -6.05 11.68 3.63
CA VAL A 116 -4.65 12.03 3.36
C VAL A 116 -4.15 11.44 2.04
N ASP A 117 -4.47 10.17 1.78
CA ASP A 117 -4.14 9.53 0.50
C ASP A 117 -4.94 10.13 -0.68
N ALA A 118 -6.04 10.83 -0.42
CA ALA A 118 -6.78 11.61 -1.42
C ALA A 118 -6.23 13.05 -1.57
N GLY A 119 -5.25 13.46 -0.76
CA GLY A 119 -4.65 14.80 -0.78
C GLY A 119 -5.39 15.87 0.00
N TYR A 120 -6.28 15.50 0.92
CA TYR A 120 -6.81 16.44 1.90
C TYR A 120 -5.78 16.75 2.99
N PRO A 121 -5.81 17.96 3.58
CA PRO A 121 -4.92 18.33 4.66
C PRO A 121 -5.19 17.49 5.92
N VAL A 122 -4.12 17.21 6.66
CA VAL A 122 -4.14 16.41 7.90
C VAL A 122 -4.91 17.09 9.04
N GLY A 123 -4.83 18.43 9.12
CA GLY A 123 -5.42 19.19 10.22
C GLY A 123 -4.62 19.13 11.52
N ILE A 124 -5.07 19.87 12.53
CA ILE A 124 -4.42 19.95 13.85
C ILE A 124 -4.58 18.61 14.57
N GLY A 125 -3.49 18.06 15.09
CA GLY A 125 -3.46 16.76 15.80
C GLY A 125 -3.54 15.53 14.90
N GLY A 126 -3.78 15.70 13.59
CA GLY A 126 -3.94 14.57 12.68
C GLY A 126 -2.65 13.75 12.47
N GLU A 127 -1.47 14.33 12.66
CA GLU A 127 -0.21 13.55 12.61
C GLU A 127 -0.15 12.52 13.75
N GLN A 128 -0.57 12.87 14.97
CA GLN A 128 -0.63 11.92 16.07
C GLN A 128 -1.69 10.85 15.81
N GLN A 129 -2.87 11.25 15.32
CA GLN A 129 -3.91 10.31 14.93
C GLN A 129 -3.40 9.29 13.88
N LEU A 130 -2.67 9.76 12.86
CA LEU A 130 -2.08 8.88 11.85
C LEU A 130 -1.05 7.91 12.44
N LEU A 131 -0.25 8.36 13.42
CA LEU A 131 0.69 7.49 14.12
C LEU A 131 -0.04 6.41 14.91
N ASP A 132 -1.04 6.79 15.70
CA ASP A 132 -1.83 5.86 16.52
C ASP A 132 -2.55 4.83 15.63
N GLU A 133 -3.17 5.29 14.54
CA GLU A 133 -3.76 4.43 13.51
C GLU A 133 -2.70 3.50 12.91
N ALA A 134 -1.54 4.00 12.51
CA ALA A 134 -0.48 3.19 11.91
C ALA A 134 0.04 2.12 12.89
N LEU A 135 0.29 2.48 14.15
CA LEU A 135 0.75 1.53 15.17
C LEU A 135 -0.31 0.49 15.54
N SER A 136 -1.60 0.81 15.40
CA SER A 136 -2.68 -0.16 15.58
C SER A 136 -2.69 -1.28 14.52
N LEU A 137 -2.09 -1.03 13.35
CA LEU A 137 -1.94 -2.02 12.27
C LEU A 137 -0.78 -3.00 12.51
N ARG A 138 -0.13 -2.96 13.67
CA ARG A 138 1.01 -3.83 13.99
C ARG A 138 0.68 -5.30 13.67
N PRO A 139 1.51 -5.98 12.86
CA PRO A 139 1.29 -7.39 12.55
C PRO A 139 1.29 -8.25 13.81
N PRO A 140 0.51 -9.36 13.83
CA PRO A 140 0.56 -10.30 14.93
C PRO A 140 1.95 -10.92 15.07
N ALA A 141 2.29 -11.32 16.29
CA ALA A 141 3.52 -12.07 16.52
C ALA A 141 3.48 -13.39 15.74
N LEU A 142 4.59 -13.71 15.07
CA LEU A 142 4.74 -14.97 14.36
C LEU A 142 4.57 -16.15 15.33
N LYS A 143 3.64 -17.05 15.04
CA LYS A 143 3.46 -18.26 15.84
C LYS A 143 4.65 -19.21 15.61
N VAL A 144 5.14 -19.79 16.69
CA VAL A 144 6.30 -20.69 16.68
C VAL A 144 5.89 -22.05 17.23
N VAL A 145 6.13 -23.10 16.44
CA VAL A 145 5.91 -24.51 16.80
C VAL A 145 7.25 -25.25 16.66
N ASN A 146 7.68 -25.93 17.72
CA ASN A 146 8.98 -26.64 17.77
C ASN A 146 10.20 -25.78 17.39
N GLY A 147 10.18 -24.49 17.72
CA GLY A 147 11.27 -23.55 17.42
C GLY A 147 11.31 -23.04 15.97
N LEU A 148 10.32 -23.41 15.15
CA LEU A 148 10.16 -22.95 13.77
C LEU A 148 8.84 -22.17 13.61
N PRO A 149 8.73 -21.28 12.61
CA PRO A 149 7.45 -20.68 12.22
C PRO A 149 6.39 -21.76 12.01
N ASP A 150 5.21 -21.56 12.60
CA ASP A 150 4.07 -22.47 12.46
C ASP A 150 3.67 -22.59 10.97
N PRO A 151 3.83 -23.77 10.34
CA PRO A 151 3.60 -23.97 8.91
C PRO A 151 2.15 -23.70 8.49
N ASP A 152 1.20 -23.85 9.43
CA ASP A 152 -0.23 -23.64 9.21
C ASP A 152 -0.66 -22.18 9.43
N SER A 153 0.26 -21.29 9.78
CA SER A 153 -0.04 -19.86 9.89
C SER A 153 -0.52 -19.32 8.55
N GLU A 154 -1.65 -18.62 8.58
CA GLU A 154 -2.16 -17.90 7.42
C GLU A 154 -1.18 -16.81 6.98
N VAL A 155 -1.02 -16.70 5.68
CA VAL A 155 -0.24 -15.65 5.04
C VAL A 155 -1.20 -14.57 4.62
N ASP A 156 -1.09 -13.43 5.29
CA ASP A 156 -1.77 -12.20 4.90
C ASP A 156 -0.70 -11.16 4.53
N ILE A 157 -0.58 -10.87 3.24
CA ILE A 157 0.41 -9.89 2.73
C ILE A 157 -0.13 -8.47 2.95
N GLU A 158 -1.43 -8.29 2.80
CA GLU A 158 -2.05 -6.97 2.92
C GLU A 158 -2.05 -6.50 4.37
N SER A 159 -2.60 -7.29 5.28
CA SER A 159 -2.74 -6.90 6.68
C SER A 159 -1.43 -6.92 7.44
N TYR A 160 -0.47 -7.79 7.08
CA TYR A 160 0.77 -7.94 7.88
C TYR A 160 1.99 -7.24 7.29
N LEU A 161 1.95 -6.82 6.02
CA LEU A 161 3.07 -6.11 5.40
C LEU A 161 2.61 -4.79 4.79
N LEU A 162 1.72 -4.82 3.80
CA LEU A 162 1.42 -3.64 2.97
C LEU A 162 0.70 -2.54 3.78
N ALA A 163 -0.43 -2.85 4.42
CA ALA A 163 -1.19 -1.90 5.23
C ALA A 163 -0.35 -1.27 6.36
N PRO A 164 0.38 -2.03 7.20
CA PRO A 164 1.20 -1.44 8.26
C PRO A 164 2.33 -0.56 7.73
N ILE A 165 3.06 -1.00 6.70
CA ILE A 165 4.15 -0.19 6.13
C ILE A 165 3.61 1.10 5.51
N ALA A 166 2.51 1.02 4.73
CA ALA A 166 1.86 2.20 4.17
C ALA A 166 1.31 3.14 5.25
N GLY A 167 0.86 2.60 6.39
CA GLY A 167 0.44 3.36 7.57
C GLY A 167 1.58 4.22 8.13
N ILE A 168 2.71 3.59 8.44
CA ILE A 168 3.91 4.30 8.95
C ILE A 168 4.42 5.32 7.94
N ALA A 169 4.50 4.95 6.66
CA ALA A 169 4.92 5.86 5.60
C ALA A 169 3.96 7.07 5.48
N ARG A 170 2.64 6.85 5.56
CA ARG A 170 1.64 7.92 5.51
C ARG A 170 1.78 8.88 6.69
N TRP A 171 1.94 8.35 7.90
CA TRP A 171 2.21 9.18 9.07
C TRP A 171 3.46 10.03 8.87
N ALA A 172 4.54 9.41 8.38
CA ALA A 172 5.82 10.09 8.21
C ALA A 172 5.81 11.17 7.11
N ALA A 173 4.99 11.02 6.06
CA ALA A 173 4.85 12.00 4.99
C ALA A 173 3.41 12.03 4.44
N PRO A 174 2.50 12.75 5.10
CA PRO A 174 1.06 12.67 4.84
C PRO A 174 0.66 13.44 3.57
N SER A 175 0.80 12.79 2.42
CA SER A 175 0.48 13.34 1.08
C SER A 175 0.38 12.22 0.04
N PRO A 176 -0.46 12.33 -1.02
CA PRO A 176 -0.69 11.27 -2.01
C PRO A 176 0.58 10.99 -2.84
N ARG A 177 1.42 10.09 -2.33
CA ARG A 177 2.78 9.82 -2.81
C ARG A 177 3.12 8.35 -2.62
N PRO A 178 4.05 7.81 -3.42
CA PRO A 178 4.49 6.43 -3.30
C PRO A 178 4.96 6.11 -1.89
N THR A 179 4.70 4.88 -1.43
CA THR A 179 5.08 4.45 -0.08
C THR A 179 6.59 4.56 0.15
N LEU A 180 7.41 4.22 -0.86
CA LEU A 180 8.87 4.32 -0.78
C LEU A 180 9.35 5.78 -0.65
N ASP A 181 8.84 6.70 -1.48
CA ASP A 181 9.12 8.14 -1.35
C ASP A 181 8.83 8.67 0.06
N ARG A 182 7.70 8.25 0.62
CA ARG A 182 7.29 8.65 1.97
C ARG A 182 8.26 8.16 3.05
N LEU A 183 8.80 6.95 2.89
CA LEU A 183 9.82 6.40 3.78
C LEU A 183 11.17 7.13 3.67
N GLU A 184 11.52 7.65 2.49
CA GLU A 184 12.71 8.48 2.30
C GLU A 184 12.56 9.83 3.03
N ILE A 185 11.41 10.49 2.87
CA ILE A 185 11.09 11.75 3.57
C ILE A 185 11.07 11.56 5.09
N ALA A 186 10.66 10.38 5.56
CA ALA A 186 10.68 10.05 6.99
C ALA A 186 12.07 10.20 7.62
N ILE A 187 13.12 9.90 6.84
CA ILE A 187 14.51 10.09 7.25
C ILE A 187 14.84 11.58 7.33
N GLU A 188 14.47 12.34 6.30
CA GLU A 188 14.69 13.80 6.24
C GLU A 188 14.01 14.53 7.41
N ARG A 189 12.81 14.07 7.78
CA ARG A 189 12.04 14.56 8.92
C ARG A 189 12.50 14.00 10.27
N GLN A 190 13.49 13.11 10.29
CA GLN A 190 14.01 12.45 11.50
C GLN A 190 12.96 11.66 12.29
N LEU A 191 11.88 11.24 11.62
CA LEU A 191 10.82 10.40 12.22
C LEU A 191 11.21 8.93 12.24
N LEU A 192 12.00 8.51 11.25
CA LEU A 192 12.60 7.18 11.14
C LEU A 192 14.11 7.30 11.03
N SER A 193 14.81 6.36 11.67
CA SER A 193 16.23 6.14 11.38
C SER A 193 16.42 5.55 9.97
N PRO A 194 17.62 5.71 9.37
CA PRO A 194 17.91 5.11 8.07
C PRO A 194 17.70 3.59 8.02
N SER A 195 18.02 2.87 9.11
CA SER A 195 17.85 1.42 9.21
C SER A 195 16.38 1.00 9.29
N GLU A 196 15.55 1.76 10.02
CA GLU A 196 14.09 1.53 10.08
C GLU A 196 13.46 1.74 8.69
N SER A 197 13.78 2.85 8.02
CA SER A 197 13.28 3.14 6.68
C SER A 197 13.72 2.08 5.65
N GLN A 198 14.99 1.68 5.67
CA GLN A 198 15.50 0.62 4.79
C GLN A 198 14.82 -0.74 5.04
N SER A 199 14.56 -1.08 6.31
CA SER A 199 13.88 -2.33 6.67
C SER A 199 12.43 -2.36 6.16
N LEU A 200 11.71 -1.25 6.28
CA LEU A 200 10.35 -1.10 5.77
C LEU A 200 10.32 -1.11 4.24
N ALA A 201 11.26 -0.44 3.57
CA ALA A 201 11.37 -0.44 2.12
C ALA A 201 11.62 -1.85 1.56
N ALA A 202 12.58 -2.59 2.14
CA ALA A 202 12.87 -3.97 1.72
C ALA A 202 11.67 -4.91 1.95
N ALA A 203 10.94 -4.73 3.07
CA ALA A 203 9.72 -5.48 3.35
C ALA A 203 8.58 -5.14 2.38
N TRP A 204 8.44 -3.86 2.02
CA TRP A 204 7.45 -3.37 1.05
C TRP A 204 7.67 -3.97 -0.34
N GLU A 205 8.89 -3.87 -0.86
CA GLU A 205 9.26 -4.43 -2.16
C GLU A 205 9.04 -5.95 -2.19
N THR A 206 9.42 -6.64 -1.10
CA THR A 206 9.16 -8.08 -0.95
C THR A 206 7.67 -8.39 -0.99
N ALA A 207 6.84 -7.63 -0.27
CA ALA A 207 5.40 -7.81 -0.23
C ALA A 207 4.75 -7.61 -1.61
N ILE A 208 5.12 -6.52 -2.31
CA ILE A 208 4.64 -6.23 -3.68
C ILE A 208 5.05 -7.35 -4.64
N SER A 209 6.30 -7.81 -4.57
CA SER A 209 6.82 -8.85 -5.46
C SER A 209 6.11 -10.20 -5.24
N ILE A 210 5.84 -10.59 -3.98
CA ILE A 210 5.04 -11.79 -3.68
C ILE A 210 3.59 -11.61 -4.17
N ALA A 211 2.97 -10.47 -3.89
CA ALA A 211 1.58 -10.21 -4.29
C ALA A 211 1.41 -10.24 -5.82
N MET A 212 2.33 -9.62 -6.57
CA MET A 212 2.35 -9.69 -8.04
C MET A 212 2.56 -11.11 -8.58
N ARG A 213 3.46 -11.90 -7.98
CA ARG A 213 3.64 -13.31 -8.36
C ARG A 213 2.37 -14.13 -8.14
N ARG A 214 1.70 -13.92 -7.00
CA ARG A 214 0.43 -14.59 -6.69
C ARG A 214 -0.66 -14.20 -7.67
N TRP A 215 -0.78 -12.90 -7.98
CA TRP A 215 -1.72 -12.42 -9.00
C TRP A 215 -1.40 -13.01 -10.39
N LEU A 216 -0.13 -13.06 -10.80
CA LEU A 216 0.28 -13.68 -12.06
C LEU A 216 -0.09 -15.17 -12.13
N ALA A 217 -0.09 -15.86 -10.98
CA ALA A 217 -0.49 -17.25 -10.83
C ALA A 217 -2.01 -17.44 -10.64
N ASN A 218 -2.82 -16.37 -10.66
CA ASN A 218 -4.25 -16.37 -10.32
C ASN A 218 -4.55 -16.98 -8.93
N MET A 219 -3.67 -16.71 -7.97
CA MET A 219 -3.77 -17.11 -6.57
C MET A 219 -4.10 -15.94 -5.64
N ASP A 220 -4.25 -14.74 -6.18
CA ASP A 220 -4.78 -13.59 -5.45
C ASP A 220 -6.20 -13.87 -4.93
N GLY A 221 -6.53 -13.31 -3.76
CA GLY A 221 -7.80 -13.53 -3.05
C GLY A 221 -7.98 -14.94 -2.45
N ARG A 222 -7.10 -15.90 -2.73
CA ARG A 222 -7.14 -17.24 -2.12
C ARG A 222 -6.32 -17.25 -0.83
N SER A 223 -6.94 -17.64 0.28
CA SER A 223 -6.19 -17.91 1.52
C SER A 223 -5.10 -18.94 1.26
N THR A 224 -3.95 -18.76 1.91
CA THR A 224 -2.82 -19.67 1.84
C THR A 224 -2.14 -19.71 3.21
N THR A 225 -1.44 -20.79 3.48
CA THR A 225 -0.57 -20.93 4.65
C THR A 225 0.89 -20.76 4.27
N LEU A 226 1.77 -20.63 5.27
CA LEU A 226 3.21 -20.55 5.06
C LEU A 226 3.76 -21.76 4.29
N ASP A 227 3.31 -22.98 4.60
CA ASP A 227 3.80 -24.18 3.93
C ASP A 227 3.41 -24.24 2.45
N ASN A 228 2.26 -23.66 2.11
CA ASN A 228 1.76 -23.59 0.74
C ASN A 228 2.41 -22.50 -0.13
N LEU A 229 3.26 -21.64 0.45
CA LEU A 229 4.08 -20.73 -0.33
C LEU A 229 5.28 -21.45 -0.97
N PRO A 230 5.70 -21.04 -2.18
CA PRO A 230 6.99 -21.44 -2.74
C PRO A 230 8.13 -21.16 -1.73
N ALA A 231 9.13 -22.05 -1.66
CA ALA A 231 10.16 -21.98 -0.62
C ALA A 231 10.89 -20.62 -0.54
N LEU A 232 11.16 -19.99 -1.69
CA LEU A 232 11.75 -18.65 -1.76
C LEU A 232 10.80 -17.58 -1.20
N ASP A 233 9.53 -17.61 -1.61
CA ASP A 233 8.51 -16.65 -1.14
C ASP A 233 8.23 -16.81 0.36
N ARG A 234 8.20 -18.05 0.86
CA ARG A 234 8.04 -18.35 2.29
C ARG A 234 9.16 -17.73 3.12
N THR A 235 10.40 -17.88 2.66
CA THR A 235 11.57 -17.32 3.33
C THR A 235 11.54 -15.80 3.30
N ALA A 236 11.24 -15.21 2.15
CA ALA A 236 11.16 -13.77 1.95
C ALA A 236 10.03 -13.14 2.78
N TYR A 237 8.83 -13.74 2.77
CA TYR A 237 7.69 -13.31 3.59
C TYR A 237 8.04 -13.34 5.08
N GLY A 238 8.59 -14.44 5.58
CA GLY A 238 8.97 -14.54 7.00
C GLY A 238 10.05 -13.53 7.40
N ALA A 239 10.99 -13.22 6.50
CA ALA A 239 11.98 -12.17 6.72
C ALA A 239 11.34 -10.77 6.77
N ALA A 240 10.45 -10.46 5.81
CA ALA A 240 9.72 -9.20 5.75
C ALA A 240 8.86 -8.99 7.02
N CYS A 241 8.12 -10.00 7.47
CA CYS A 241 7.32 -9.90 8.70
C CYS A 241 8.18 -9.58 9.93
N ARG A 242 9.38 -10.17 10.05
CA ARG A 242 10.31 -9.86 11.14
C ARG A 242 10.82 -8.43 11.07
N LEU A 243 11.17 -7.94 9.89
CA LEU A 243 11.60 -6.55 9.69
C LEU A 243 10.51 -5.58 10.13
N VAL A 244 9.27 -5.76 9.64
CA VAL A 244 8.13 -4.92 10.03
C VAL A 244 7.88 -4.98 11.54
N ALA A 245 7.83 -6.17 12.12
CA ALA A 245 7.56 -6.33 13.56
C ALA A 245 8.64 -5.67 14.44
N GLN A 246 9.92 -5.76 14.05
CA GLN A 246 11.03 -5.13 14.77
C GLN A 246 10.98 -3.60 14.65
N THR A 247 10.76 -3.08 13.45
CA THR A 247 10.63 -1.64 13.22
C THR A 247 9.44 -1.05 13.99
N PHE A 248 8.29 -1.72 13.97
CA PHE A 248 7.13 -1.29 14.77
C PHE A 248 7.43 -1.28 16.27
N ALA A 249 8.10 -2.32 16.79
CA ALA A 249 8.48 -2.35 18.20
C ALA A 249 9.44 -1.19 18.57
N ALA A 250 10.40 -0.85 17.71
CA ALA A 250 11.32 0.25 17.91
C ALA A 250 10.61 1.62 17.92
N ILE A 251 9.71 1.85 16.94
CA ILE A 251 8.91 3.07 16.86
C ILE A 251 8.01 3.19 18.10
N SER A 252 7.26 2.14 18.46
CA SER A 252 6.39 2.16 19.64
C SER A 252 7.16 2.45 20.93
N ALA A 253 8.35 1.87 21.11
CA ALA A 253 9.18 2.12 22.30
C ALA A 253 9.60 3.60 22.40
N ARG A 254 10.03 4.19 21.29
CA ARG A 254 10.43 5.61 21.21
C ARG A 254 9.27 6.56 21.58
N TYR A 255 8.09 6.36 21.00
CA TYR A 255 6.94 7.21 21.27
C TYR A 255 6.32 7.01 22.66
N SER A 256 6.45 5.83 23.24
CA SER A 256 6.03 5.59 24.63
C SER A 256 6.92 6.36 25.62
N GLN A 257 8.22 6.46 25.33
CA GLN A 257 9.18 7.22 26.15
C GLN A 257 8.92 8.73 26.04
N GLU A 258 8.78 9.27 24.83
CA GLU A 258 8.48 10.69 24.61
C GLU A 258 7.18 11.15 25.30
N SER A 259 6.16 10.29 25.31
CA SER A 259 4.90 10.54 26.01
C SER A 259 5.06 10.56 27.53
N SER A 260 5.94 9.72 28.08
CA SER A 260 6.21 9.65 29.52
C SER A 260 7.02 10.87 29.99
N ASP A 261 8.05 11.26 29.24
CA ASP A 261 8.89 12.44 29.54
C ASP A 261 8.09 13.76 29.44
N SER A 262 7.12 13.82 28.51
CA SER A 262 6.20 14.96 28.38
C SER A 262 5.19 15.06 29.54
N GLN A 263 4.86 13.95 30.20
CA GLN A 263 3.99 13.95 31.37
C GLN A 263 4.76 14.35 32.65
N GLU A 264 5.99 13.89 32.83
CA GLU A 264 6.83 14.28 33.99
C GLU A 264 7.20 15.78 33.97
N THR A 265 7.34 16.38 32.79
CA THR A 265 7.65 17.82 32.65
C THR A 265 6.46 18.74 32.91
N LEU A 266 5.22 18.22 32.92
CA LEU A 266 3.99 18.96 33.19
C LEU A 266 3.50 18.85 34.65
N ASP A 267 4.21 18.10 35.51
CA ASP A 267 3.84 17.88 36.90
C ASP A 267 4.78 18.64 37.88
N PRO A 268 4.55 19.95 38.15
CA PRO A 268 5.42 20.74 39.03
C PRO A 268 5.16 20.47 40.53
N GLN A 269 4.84 19.24 40.94
CA GLN A 269 4.55 18.89 42.34
C GLN A 269 5.58 17.97 43.02
N ASN A 270 6.78 17.80 42.47
CA ASN A 270 7.89 17.22 43.23
C ASN A 270 9.05 18.21 43.39
N VAL A 271 8.80 19.28 44.14
CA VAL A 271 9.85 19.98 44.89
C VAL A 271 9.49 19.86 46.37
N ASN A 272 10.15 18.95 47.06
CA ASN A 272 10.38 18.99 48.50
C ASN A 272 11.88 19.08 48.73
#